data_AF-A0AAD1L1B4-F1
#
_entry.id   AF-A0AAD1L1B4-F1
#
_cell.length_a   1.000
_cell.length_b   1.000
_cell.length_c   1.000
_cell.angle_alpha   90.00
_cell.angle_beta   90.00
_cell.angle_gamma   90.00
#
_symmetry.space_group_name_H-M   'P 1'
#
loop_
_entity.id
_entity.type
_entity.pdbx_description
1 polymer ?
#
loop_
_entity_poly.entity_id
_entity_poly.type
_entity_poly.pdbx_seq_one_letter_code
_entity_poly.pdbx_strand_id
1 'polypeptide(L)'
;MPPRKFPSLADPLASLSNWPFWLGLALYGGAFLFYAAALAVFPLNIAHPVLTTGAVAAVAVLSVLVFNETFHWTTIAGVVLVIVGVALITSKAA
;
A
#
# COMPACT_ATOMS: atom_id res chain seq x y z
N MET A 1 3.44 19.46 -13.40
CA MET A 1 4.10 18.13 -13.44
C MET A 1 3.95 17.59 -14.86
N PRO A 2 5.03 17.19 -15.56
CA PRO A 2 4.89 16.67 -16.92
C PRO A 2 4.05 15.38 -16.91
N PRO A 3 3.32 15.06 -17.99
CA PRO A 3 2.51 13.85 -18.06
C PRO A 3 3.43 12.62 -17.98
N ARG A 4 3.28 11.81 -16.93
CA ARG A 4 3.99 10.54 -16.75
C ARG A 4 3.56 9.60 -17.88
N LYS A 5 4.34 9.52 -18.96
CA LYS A 5 4.08 8.60 -20.07
C LYS A 5 4.16 7.16 -19.55
N PHE A 6 3.10 6.39 -19.76
CA PHE A 6 3.13 4.95 -19.51
C PHE A 6 4.25 4.32 -20.34
N PRO A 7 5.07 3.43 -19.77
CA PRO A 7 6.09 2.71 -20.52
C PRO A 7 5.40 1.93 -21.66
N SER A 8 5.70 2.30 -22.90
CA SER A 8 5.19 1.62 -24.10
C SER A 8 6.25 0.65 -24.61
N LEU A 9 5.81 -0.47 -25.20
CA LEU A 9 6.71 -1.46 -25.81
C LEU A 9 7.50 -0.90 -27.00
N ALA A 10 7.17 0.32 -27.48
CA ALA A 10 7.86 0.98 -28.58
C ALA A 10 9.17 1.66 -28.16
N ASP A 11 9.36 1.97 -26.86
CA ASP A 11 10.58 2.62 -26.34
C ASP A 11 11.03 1.99 -24.99
N PRO A 12 11.62 0.77 -25.01
CA PRO A 12 12.10 0.10 -23.79
C PRO A 12 13.18 0.90 -23.06
N LEU A 13 14.01 1.67 -23.78
CA LEU A 13 15.07 2.51 -23.20
C LEU A 13 14.52 3.71 -22.40
N ALA A 14 13.38 4.27 -22.80
CA ALA A 14 12.73 5.35 -22.05
C ALA A 14 12.19 4.84 -20.70
N SER A 15 11.78 3.58 -20.64
CA SER A 15 11.29 2.92 -19.43
C SER A 15 12.40 2.72 -18.39
N LEU A 16 13.64 2.47 -18.82
CA LEU A 16 14.81 2.32 -17.95
C LEU A 16 15.22 3.65 -17.28
N SER A 17 14.91 4.80 -17.90
CA SER A 17 15.26 6.12 -17.37
C SER A 17 14.20 6.69 -16.41
N ASN A 18 13.05 6.02 -16.27
CA ASN A 18 11.95 6.47 -15.43
C ASN A 18 12.20 6.13 -13.95
N TRP A 19 12.84 7.04 -13.23
CA TRP A 19 13.07 6.90 -11.78
C TRP A 19 11.80 6.56 -10.96
N PRO A 20 10.60 7.12 -11.22
CA PRO A 20 9.40 6.80 -10.45
C PRO A 20 8.93 5.37 -10.67
N PHE A 21 9.16 4.81 -11.87
CA PHE A 21 8.84 3.42 -12.17
C PHE A 21 9.73 2.48 -11.36
N TRP A 22 11.04 2.72 -11.33
CA TRP A 22 11.96 1.93 -10.52
C TRP A 22 11.69 2.06 -9.02
N LEU A 23 11.36 3.25 -8.54
CA LEU A 23 10.95 3.43 -7.14
C LEU A 23 9.69 2.61 -6.82
N GLY A 24 8.67 2.68 -7.68
CA GLY A 24 7.45 1.89 -7.52
C GLY A 24 7.72 0.38 -7.58
N LEU A 25 8.57 -0.07 -8.50
CA LEU A 25 8.97 -1.47 -8.66
C LEU A 25 9.72 -1.98 -7.44
N ALA A 26 10.69 -1.22 -6.92
CA ALA A 26 11.44 -1.56 -5.73
C ALA A 26 10.55 -1.62 -4.48
N LEU A 27 9.66 -0.64 -4.30
CA LEU A 27 8.68 -0.64 -3.20
C LEU A 27 7.71 -1.81 -3.29
N TYR A 28 7.24 -2.15 -4.49
CA TYR A 28 6.35 -3.30 -4.70
C TYR A 28 7.06 -4.62 -4.41
N GLY A 29 8.31 -4.77 -4.89
CA GLY A 29 9.15 -5.92 -4.58
C GLY A 29 9.41 -6.06 -3.07
N GLY A 30 9.71 -4.94 -2.40
CA GLY A 30 9.88 -4.91 -0.94
C GLY A 30 8.59 -5.30 -0.18
N ALA A 31 7.44 -4.78 -0.61
CA ALA A 31 6.14 -5.14 -0.04
C ALA A 31 5.85 -6.64 -0.19
N PHE A 32 6.21 -7.24 -1.33
CA PHE A 32 6.10 -8.67 -1.54
C PHE A 32 7.00 -9.48 -0.58
N LEU A 33 8.24 -9.06 -0.36
CA LEU A 33 9.13 -9.71 0.60
C LEU A 33 8.59 -9.65 2.03
N PHE A 34 8.07 -8.50 2.46
CA PHE A 34 7.41 -8.38 3.76
C PHE A 34 6.17 -9.26 3.87
N TYR A 35 5.39 -9.38 2.80
CA TYR A 35 4.26 -10.30 2.76
C TYR A 35 4.70 -11.76 2.89
N ALA A 36 5.75 -12.18 2.16
CA ALA A 36 6.31 -13.52 2.27
C ALA A 36 6.83 -13.81 3.69
N ALA A 37 7.49 -12.83 4.32
CA ALA A 37 7.92 -12.93 5.71
C ALA A 37 6.74 -13.03 6.69
N ALA A 38 5.66 -12.27 6.46
CA ALA A 38 4.44 -12.34 7.27
C ALA A 38 3.77 -13.72 7.15
N LEU A 39 3.77 -14.34 5.96
CA LEU A 39 3.23 -15.69 5.76
C LEU A 39 4.03 -16.79 6.46
N ALA A 40 5.30 -16.54 6.78
CA ALA A 40 6.10 -17.49 7.56
C ALA A 40 5.66 -17.53 9.04
N VAL A 41 4.99 -16.49 9.54
CA VAL A 41 4.60 -16.33 10.95
C VAL A 41 3.08 -16.41 11.13
N PHE A 42 2.31 -15.87 10.20
CA PHE A 42 0.85 -15.79 10.28
C PHE A 42 0.16 -16.69 9.26
N PRO A 43 -0.98 -17.30 9.62
CA PRO A 43 -1.79 -18.00 8.66
C PRO A 43 -2.38 -17.02 7.63
N LEU A 44 -2.59 -17.51 6.40
CA LEU A 44 -3.00 -16.71 5.23
C LEU A 44 -4.28 -15.89 5.47
N ASN A 45 -5.20 -16.41 6.29
CA ASN A 45 -6.45 -15.74 6.66
C ASN A 45 -6.25 -14.48 7.51
N ILE A 46 -5.05 -14.26 8.06
CA ILE A 46 -4.69 -13.10 8.87
C ILE A 46 -3.78 -12.17 8.06
N ALA A 47 -2.77 -12.72 7.40
CA ALA A 47 -1.80 -11.93 6.65
C ALA A 47 -2.45 -11.08 5.54
N HIS A 48 -3.38 -11.67 4.77
CA HIS A 48 -3.96 -10.99 3.61
C HIS A 48 -4.90 -9.84 4.02
N PRO A 49 -5.87 -10.01 4.96
CA PRO A 49 -6.66 -8.89 5.45
C PRO A 49 -5.81 -7.76 6.03
N VAL A 50 -4.81 -8.09 6.85
CA VAL A 50 -3.92 -7.10 7.50
C VAL A 50 -3.14 -6.28 6.47
N LEU A 51 -2.57 -6.93 5.45
CA LEU A 51 -1.79 -6.24 4.42
C LEU A 51 -2.66 -5.29 3.58
N THR A 52 -3.83 -5.76 3.14
CA THR A 52 -4.74 -4.98 2.29
C THR A 52 -5.32 -3.79 3.04
N THR A 53 -5.82 -4.02 4.26
CA THR A 53 -6.40 -2.96 5.09
C THR A 53 -5.35 -1.97 5.59
N GLY A 54 -4.16 -2.45 5.97
CA GLY A 54 -3.03 -1.62 6.34
C GLY A 54 -2.58 -0.72 5.19
N ALA A 55 -2.53 -1.25 3.96
CA ALA A 55 -2.22 -0.46 2.77
C ALA A 55 -3.28 0.63 2.53
N VAL A 56 -4.56 0.31 2.64
CA VAL A 56 -5.66 1.29 2.49
C VAL A 56 -5.55 2.39 3.56
N ALA A 57 -5.33 2.02 4.82
CA ALA A 57 -5.17 2.98 5.91
C ALA A 57 -3.93 3.88 5.69
N ALA A 58 -2.81 3.29 5.26
CA ALA A 58 -1.59 4.04 4.98
C ALA A 58 -1.78 5.02 3.81
N VAL A 59 -2.43 4.60 2.72
CA VAL A 59 -2.75 5.50 1.59
C VAL A 59 -3.66 6.62 2.04
N ALA A 60 -4.70 6.33 2.83
CA ALA A 60 -5.60 7.35 3.37
C ALA A 60 -4.84 8.41 4.20
N VAL A 61 -3.96 7.97 5.09
CA VAL A 61 -3.14 8.88 5.91
C VAL A 61 -2.15 9.68 5.05
N LEU A 62 -1.47 9.03 4.10
CA LEU A 62 -0.52 9.69 3.19
C LEU A 62 -1.21 10.67 2.24
N SER A 63 -2.45 10.41 1.82
CA SER A 63 -3.27 11.36 1.05
C SER A 63 -3.47 12.68 1.79
N VAL A 64 -3.75 12.63 3.10
CA VAL A 64 -3.82 13.85 3.93
C VAL A 64 -2.45 14.51 4.05
N LEU A 65 -1.43 13.75 4.44
CA LEU A 65 -0.14 14.32 4.82
C LEU A 65 0.66 14.85 3.62
N VAL A 66 0.61 14.17 2.48
CA VAL A 66 1.43 14.49 1.30
C VAL A 66 0.67 15.33 0.29
N PHE A 67 -0.62 15.04 0.08
CA PHE A 67 -1.44 15.71 -0.94
C PHE A 67 -2.36 16.78 -0.36
N ASN A 68 -2.44 16.92 0.96
CA ASN A 68 -3.28 17.91 1.67
C ASN A 68 -4.76 17.83 1.26
N GLU A 69 -5.23 16.62 0.93
CA GLU A 69 -6.61 16.39 0.52
C GLU A 69 -7.58 16.57 1.70
N THR A 70 -8.70 17.25 1.45
CA THR A 70 -9.73 17.50 2.47
C THR A 70 -10.45 16.21 2.84
N PHE A 71 -10.09 15.65 3.99
CA PHE A 71 -10.71 14.44 4.51
C PHE A 71 -12.11 14.71 5.04
N HIS A 72 -13.08 13.99 4.49
CA HIS A 72 -14.43 13.95 5.05
C HIS A 72 -14.42 13.13 6.36
N TRP A 73 -15.23 13.54 7.34
CA TRP A 73 -15.39 12.85 8.63
C TRP A 73 -15.69 11.34 8.51
N THR A 74 -16.38 10.95 7.45
CA THR A 74 -16.66 9.55 7.10
C THR A 74 -15.39 8.75 6.80
N THR A 75 -14.38 9.36 6.18
CA THR A 75 -13.12 8.71 5.84
C THR A 75 -12.28 8.46 7.09
N ILE A 76 -12.27 9.41 8.03
CA ILE A 76 -11.62 9.25 9.34
C ILE A 76 -12.28 8.10 10.11
N ALA A 77 -13.61 8.08 10.17
CA ALA A 77 -14.35 6.98 10.80
C ALA A 77 -14.05 5.63 10.13
N GLY A 78 -13.95 5.59 8.80
CA GLY A 78 -13.56 4.41 8.05
C GLY A 78 -12.15 3.91 8.40
N VAL A 79 -11.16 4.81 8.44
CA VAL A 79 -9.77 4.46 8.82
C VAL A 79 -9.70 3.90 10.24
N VAL A 80 -10.40 4.52 11.20
CA VAL A 80 -10.47 4.02 12.58
C VAL A 80 -11.08 2.62 12.63
N LEU A 81 -12.18 2.40 11.90
CA LEU A 81 -12.85 1.10 11.85
C LEU A 81 -11.97 0.02 11.20
N VAL A 82 -11.19 0.39 10.18
CA VAL A 82 -10.19 -0.48 9.56
C VAL A 82 -9.08 -0.85 10.55
N ILE A 83 -8.53 0.11 11.28
CA ILE A 83 -7.50 -0.13 12.30
C ILE A 83 -8.02 -1.07 13.39
N VAL A 84 -9.25 -0.84 13.87
CA VAL A 84 -9.90 -1.70 14.86
C VAL A 84 -10.11 -3.12 14.30
N GLY A 85 -10.58 -3.24 13.06
CA GLY A 85 -10.76 -4.54 12.39
C GLY A 85 -9.45 -5.32 12.30
N VAL A 86 -8.35 -4.65 11.93
CA VAL A 86 -7.00 -5.24 11.89
C VAL A 86 -6.54 -5.69 13.26
N ALA A 87 -6.73 -4.85 14.29
CA ALA A 87 -6.36 -5.18 15.66
C ALA A 87 -7.12 -6.42 16.17
N LEU A 88 -8.42 -6.54 15.86
CA LEU A 88 -9.25 -7.69 16.23
C LEU A 88 -8.85 -8.99 15.50
N ILE A 89 -8.47 -8.91 14.23
CA ILE A 89 -7.98 -10.07 13.47
C ILE A 89 -6.62 -10.53 14.04
N THR A 90 -5.76 -9.57 14.37
CA THR A 90 -4.41 -9.83 14.89
C THR A 90 -4.43 -10.35 16.33
N SER A 91 -5.33 -9.86 17.18
CA SER A 91 -5.40 -10.27 18.59
C SER A 91 -5.86 -11.72 18.81
N LYS A 92 -6.54 -12.33 17.83
CA LYS A 92 -6.82 -13.78 17.84
C LYS A 92 -5.66 -14.64 17.32
N ALA A 93 -4.66 -14.01 16.69
CA ALA A 93 -3.50 -14.69 16.11
C ALA A 93 -2.33 -14.85 17.10
N ALA A 94 -2.25 -13.96 18.09
CA ALA A 94 -1.25 -13.94 19.16
C ALA A 94 -1.74 -14.75 20.38
#